data_AF-W3V862-F1
#
_entry.id   AF-W3V862-F1
#
_cell.length_a   1.000
_cell.length_b   1.000
_cell.length_c   1.000
_cell.angle_alpha   90.00
_cell.angle_beta   90.00
_cell.angle_gamma   90.00
#
_symmetry.space_group_name_H-M   'P 1'
#
loop_
_entity.id
_entity.type
_entity.pdbx_description
1 polymer ?
#
loop_
_entity_poly.entity_id
_entity_poly.type
_entity_poly.pdbx_seq_one_letter_code
_entity_poly.pdbx_strand_id
1 'polypeptide(L)'
;MAKNDFKAFATGENANTLSQEEYESLGFIEEGFKSGIARSEQLNKVWRQSSIIAAVIGKYIAEKTGEDVIDDGDLEKLVGQLDLALKQKITAEIPDASLTQKGISQLNNATNSDREDQAATPKAVNDVRKMAEGKLSSVADATLSQKGIVQLSSATDSANETLAATPKAVKGAYDFANTANVEAKNAHDEANRATDNANSRLAKNQNGADIPNKSEFIK
;
A
#
# COMPACT_ATOMS: atom_id res chain seq x y z
N MET A 1 30.45 12.23 37.20
CA MET A 1 29.83 10.89 37.03
C MET A 1 28.97 10.66 38.25
N ALA A 2 27.75 10.17 38.06
CA ALA A 2 26.87 9.81 39.16
C ALA A 2 27.54 8.76 40.07
N LYS A 3 27.34 8.91 41.38
CA LYS A 3 27.91 8.05 42.42
C LYS A 3 26.98 6.87 42.67
N ASN A 4 27.55 5.68 42.79
CA ASN A 4 26.85 4.50 43.28
C ASN A 4 27.40 4.12 44.65
N ASP A 5 26.57 4.13 45.69
CA ASP A 5 26.95 3.77 47.06
C ASP A 5 26.92 2.26 47.32
N PHE A 6 26.22 1.48 46.51
CA PHE A 6 26.26 0.01 46.58
C PHE A 6 27.62 -0.51 46.09
N LYS A 7 28.46 -0.98 47.03
CA LYS A 7 29.82 -1.46 46.73
C LYS A 7 29.86 -2.99 46.65
N ALA A 8 30.60 -3.49 45.68
CA ALA A 8 30.93 -4.91 45.62
C ALA A 8 31.94 -5.25 46.72
N PHE A 9 31.67 -6.32 47.47
CA PHE A 9 32.50 -6.80 48.57
C PHE A 9 33.43 -7.94 48.10
N ALA A 10 34.64 -8.01 48.66
CA ALA A 10 35.60 -9.11 48.43
C ALA A 10 35.94 -9.41 46.95
N THR A 11 36.13 -8.36 46.14
CA THR A 11 36.48 -8.47 44.70
C THR A 11 37.98 -8.48 44.40
N GLY A 12 38.84 -8.41 45.43
CA GLY A 12 40.29 -8.42 45.26
C GLY A 12 40.84 -9.79 44.85
N GLU A 13 41.99 -9.80 44.17
CA GLU A 13 42.68 -11.01 43.71
C GLU A 13 42.98 -12.02 44.83
N ASN A 14 43.26 -11.52 46.04
CA ASN A 14 43.53 -12.32 47.24
C ASN A 14 42.38 -12.28 48.25
N ALA A 15 41.14 -12.08 47.80
CA ALA A 15 39.99 -12.05 48.69
C ALA A 15 39.78 -13.41 49.37
N ASN A 16 39.63 -13.42 50.70
CA ASN A 16 39.34 -14.62 51.49
C ASN A 16 37.94 -15.14 51.18
N THR A 17 37.80 -15.90 50.09
CA THR A 17 36.53 -16.41 49.55
C THR A 17 36.74 -17.79 48.96
N LEU A 18 35.71 -18.63 49.01
CA LEU A 18 35.73 -19.92 48.32
C LEU A 18 35.75 -19.79 46.79
N SER A 19 36.33 -20.78 46.12
CA SER A 19 36.13 -20.99 44.69
C SER A 19 34.66 -21.27 44.37
N GLN A 20 34.28 -21.22 43.08
CA GLN A 20 32.90 -21.51 42.69
C GLN A 20 32.56 -23.00 42.91
N GLU A 21 33.48 -23.89 42.54
CA GLU A 21 33.34 -25.33 42.69
C GLU A 21 33.19 -25.75 44.16
N GLU A 22 34.06 -25.25 45.04
CA GLU A 22 33.95 -25.53 46.48
C GLU A 22 32.63 -25.03 47.06
N TYR A 23 32.20 -23.83 46.66
CA TYR A 23 30.93 -23.26 47.14
C TYR A 23 29.73 -24.13 46.74
N GLU A 24 29.65 -24.52 45.48
CA GLU A 24 28.56 -25.35 44.92
C GLU A 24 28.49 -26.75 45.55
N SER A 25 29.62 -27.27 46.04
CA SER A 25 29.68 -28.57 46.72
C SER A 25 29.18 -28.57 48.17
N LEU A 26 28.90 -27.40 48.75
CA LEU A 26 28.52 -27.27 50.17
C LEU A 26 27.01 -27.39 50.38
N GLY A 27 26.61 -28.21 51.35
CA GLY A 27 25.19 -28.46 51.66
C GLY A 27 24.41 -27.28 52.24
N PHE A 28 25.05 -26.14 52.56
CA PHE A 28 24.36 -24.96 53.10
C PHE A 28 23.77 -24.03 52.01
N ILE A 29 23.98 -24.28 50.72
CA ILE A 29 23.39 -23.43 49.66
C ILE A 29 21.86 -23.48 49.71
N GLU A 30 21.29 -24.67 49.94
CA GLU A 30 19.84 -24.85 49.99
C GLU A 30 19.25 -24.55 51.37
N GLU A 31 19.95 -24.95 52.44
CA GLU A 31 19.42 -24.91 53.81
C GLU A 31 19.90 -23.70 54.64
N GLY A 32 20.86 -22.93 54.11
CA GLY A 32 21.55 -21.87 54.83
C GLY A 32 22.50 -22.36 55.93
N PHE A 33 23.15 -21.43 56.62
CA PHE A 33 23.98 -21.76 57.79
C PHE A 33 23.08 -22.14 58.97
N LYS A 34 23.18 -23.40 59.42
CA LYS A 34 22.54 -23.90 60.64
C LYS A 34 23.43 -23.65 61.87
N SER A 35 23.01 -24.14 63.04
CA SER A 35 23.78 -24.04 64.29
C SER A 35 25.22 -24.55 64.12
N GLY A 36 26.21 -23.71 64.47
CA GLY A 36 27.63 -24.02 64.31
C GLY A 36 28.46 -22.78 64.00
N ILE A 37 29.71 -22.98 63.57
CA ILE A 37 30.63 -21.90 63.17
C ILE A 37 30.60 -21.76 61.64
N ALA A 38 30.15 -20.61 61.15
CA ALA A 38 30.28 -20.25 59.73
C ALA A 38 31.69 -19.71 59.46
N ARG A 39 32.43 -20.31 58.53
CA ARG A 39 33.79 -19.85 58.21
C ARG A 39 33.72 -18.52 57.45
N SER A 40 34.69 -17.64 57.69
CA SER A 40 34.74 -16.32 57.07
C SER A 40 34.79 -16.40 55.53
N GLU A 41 35.51 -17.37 54.97
CA GLU A 41 35.56 -17.61 53.52
C GLU A 41 34.20 -17.98 52.89
N GLN A 42 33.34 -18.66 53.67
CA GLN A 42 31.99 -19.06 53.27
C GLN A 42 31.06 -17.84 53.30
N LEU A 43 31.09 -17.07 54.38
CA LEU A 43 30.30 -15.84 54.51
C LEU A 43 30.69 -14.80 53.46
N ASN A 44 32.00 -14.62 53.24
CA ASN A 44 32.49 -13.69 52.23
C ASN A 44 32.04 -14.07 50.81
N LYS A 45 31.88 -15.36 50.51
CA LYS A 45 31.34 -15.81 49.22
C LYS A 45 29.87 -15.39 49.04
N VAL A 46 29.03 -15.58 50.05
CA VAL A 46 27.61 -15.16 50.05
C VAL A 46 27.49 -13.63 49.92
N TRP A 47 28.25 -12.89 50.74
CA TRP A 47 28.26 -11.42 50.68
C TRP A 47 28.80 -10.90 49.35
N ARG A 48 29.83 -11.54 48.78
CA ARG A 48 30.34 -11.19 47.46
C ARG A 48 29.29 -11.37 46.37
N GLN A 49 28.62 -12.53 46.30
CA GLN A 49 27.62 -12.79 45.25
C GLN A 49 26.48 -11.77 45.31
N SER A 50 25.95 -11.48 46.50
CA SER A 50 24.87 -10.49 46.69
C SER A 50 25.32 -9.05 46.41
N SER A 51 26.45 -8.62 46.98
CA SER A 51 26.96 -7.25 46.81
C SER A 51 27.43 -6.93 45.39
N ILE A 52 27.93 -7.91 44.62
CA ILE A 52 28.27 -7.71 43.20
C ILE A 52 27.01 -7.38 42.41
N ILE A 53 25.93 -8.14 42.59
CA ILE A 53 24.67 -7.88 41.88
C ILE A 53 24.12 -6.49 42.26
N ALA A 54 24.11 -6.15 43.55
CA ALA A 54 23.70 -4.82 44.02
C ALA A 54 24.55 -3.69 43.41
N ALA A 55 25.88 -3.85 43.38
CA ALA A 55 26.78 -2.86 42.81
C ALA A 55 26.65 -2.72 41.29
N VAL A 56 26.39 -3.82 40.56
CA VAL A 56 26.13 -3.80 39.11
C VAL A 56 24.82 -3.06 38.82
N ILE A 57 23.75 -3.36 39.57
CA ILE A 57 22.46 -2.68 39.42
C ILE A 57 22.60 -1.20 39.76
N GLY A 58 23.19 -0.85 40.90
CA GLY A 58 23.39 0.54 41.30
C GLY A 58 24.25 1.33 40.31
N LYS A 59 25.31 0.69 39.77
CA LYS A 59 26.12 1.30 38.71
C LYS A 59 25.31 1.53 37.43
N TYR A 60 24.52 0.54 37.01
CA TYR A 60 23.66 0.67 35.83
C TYR A 60 22.66 1.82 35.99
N ILE A 61 22.01 1.91 37.15
CA ILE A 61 21.07 3.00 37.47
C ILE A 61 21.78 4.35 37.38
N ALA A 62 22.93 4.50 38.06
CA ALA A 62 23.70 5.75 38.06
C ALA A 62 24.14 6.17 36.66
N GLU A 63 24.61 5.22 35.84
CA GLU A 63 25.05 5.48 34.47
C GLU A 63 23.91 5.87 33.52
N LYS A 64 22.73 5.28 33.68
CA LYS A 64 21.59 5.56 32.80
C LYS A 64 20.85 6.81 33.21
N THR A 65 20.50 6.94 34.49
CA THR A 65 19.74 8.09 35.01
C THR A 65 20.58 9.36 35.09
N GLY A 66 21.90 9.23 35.30
CA GLY A 66 22.78 10.36 35.60
C GLY A 66 22.64 10.86 37.04
N GLU A 67 21.88 10.15 37.89
CA GLU A 67 21.65 10.50 39.30
C GLU A 67 22.45 9.60 40.24
N ASP A 68 22.79 10.15 41.41
CA ASP A 68 23.42 9.37 42.47
C ASP A 68 22.46 8.30 43.01
N VAL A 69 22.99 7.10 43.21
CA VAL A 69 22.31 5.95 43.78
C VAL A 69 22.83 5.75 45.19
N ILE A 70 22.04 6.19 46.16
CA ILE A 70 22.42 6.32 47.57
C ILE A 70 21.88 5.12 48.35
N ASP A 71 22.68 4.57 49.27
CA ASP A 71 22.27 3.50 50.19
C ASP A 71 21.72 4.12 51.50
N ASP A 72 20.52 4.70 51.42
CA ASP A 72 19.81 5.35 52.54
C ASP A 72 18.57 4.56 53.01
N GLY A 73 18.31 3.40 52.40
CA GLY A 73 17.15 2.55 52.70
C GLY A 73 15.86 2.97 52.00
N ASP A 74 15.86 3.99 51.14
CA ASP A 74 14.69 4.40 50.37
C ASP A 74 14.45 3.47 49.16
N LEU A 75 13.65 2.44 49.39
CA LEU A 75 13.31 1.45 48.38
C LEU A 75 12.45 2.03 47.24
N GLU A 76 11.56 2.98 47.53
CA GLU A 76 10.68 3.56 46.51
C GLU A 76 11.49 4.37 45.50
N LYS A 77 12.43 5.19 46.01
CA LYS A 77 13.36 5.95 45.18
C LYS A 77 14.23 5.02 44.34
N LEU A 78 14.84 3.99 44.94
CA LEU A 78 15.71 3.06 44.22
C LEU A 78 14.96 2.32 43.10
N VAL A 79 13.72 1.89 43.36
CA VAL A 79 12.86 1.27 42.34
C VAL A 79 12.51 2.27 41.23
N GLY A 80 12.17 3.51 41.58
CA GLY A 80 11.90 4.57 40.60
C GLY A 80 13.09 4.86 39.70
N GLN A 81 14.29 4.93 40.29
CA GLN A 81 15.53 5.13 39.52
C GLN A 81 15.84 3.92 38.61
N LEU A 82 15.56 2.69 39.05
CA LEU A 82 15.69 1.51 38.20
C LEU A 82 14.73 1.52 37.01
N ASP A 83 13.45 1.85 37.24
CA ASP A 83 12.45 1.99 36.18
C ASP A 83 12.86 3.06 35.16
N LEU A 84 13.34 4.21 35.63
CA LEU A 84 13.85 5.27 34.76
C LEU A 84 15.05 4.80 33.92
N ALA A 85 16.02 4.12 34.55
CA ALA A 85 17.19 3.57 33.86
C ALA A 85 16.81 2.58 32.75
N LEU A 86 15.81 1.73 33.02
CA LEU A 86 15.28 0.77 32.04
C LEU A 86 14.53 1.49 30.90
N LYS A 87 13.67 2.46 31.21
CA LYS A 87 12.96 3.27 30.21
C LYS A 87 13.92 3.98 29.27
N GLN A 88 14.93 4.66 29.81
CA GLN A 88 15.95 5.34 29.01
C GLN A 88 16.72 4.39 28.10
N LYS A 89 17.06 3.19 28.59
CA LYS A 89 17.71 2.15 27.78
C LYS A 89 16.81 1.69 26.63
N ILE A 90 15.54 1.41 26.91
CA ILE A 90 14.56 0.96 25.90
C ILE A 90 14.36 2.04 24.83
N THR A 91 14.16 3.30 25.23
CA THR A 91 13.98 4.42 24.28
C THR A 91 15.23 4.70 23.45
N ALA A 92 16.44 4.55 24.03
CA ALA A 92 17.67 4.76 23.29
C ALA A 92 17.98 3.64 22.26
N GLU A 93 17.56 2.40 22.54
CA GLU A 93 17.84 1.25 21.68
C GLU A 93 16.74 0.94 20.66
N ILE A 94 15.51 1.42 20.90
CA ILE A 94 14.39 1.28 19.97
C ILE A 94 14.11 2.66 19.38
N PRO A 95 14.77 3.02 18.27
CA PRO A 95 14.57 4.30 17.60
C PRO A 95 13.18 4.37 16.96
N ASP A 96 12.81 5.55 16.48
CA ASP A 96 11.66 5.69 15.61
C ASP A 96 11.90 4.96 14.28
N ALA A 97 10.84 4.36 13.74
CA ALA A 97 10.92 3.65 12.46
C ALA A 97 11.07 4.64 11.30
N SER A 98 11.86 4.26 10.30
CA SER A 98 11.97 4.96 9.02
C SER A 98 12.01 3.96 7.87
N LEU A 99 12.10 4.45 6.64
CA LEU A 99 12.23 3.59 5.44
C LEU A 99 13.52 2.75 5.43
N THR A 100 14.51 3.09 6.24
CA THR A 100 15.82 2.40 6.31
C THR A 100 16.19 1.91 7.72
N GLN A 101 15.51 2.39 8.76
CA GLN A 101 15.75 2.06 10.15
C GLN A 101 14.53 1.38 10.76
N LYS A 102 14.71 0.17 11.30
CA LYS A 102 13.66 -0.49 12.07
C LYS A 102 13.46 0.25 13.39
N GLY A 103 12.20 0.37 13.82
CA GLY A 103 11.85 1.13 15.03
C GLY A 103 10.37 1.03 15.37
N ILE A 104 9.91 1.92 16.26
CA ILE A 104 8.49 2.12 16.59
C ILE A 104 7.88 3.22 15.72
N SER A 105 6.60 3.09 15.37
CA SER A 105 5.86 4.13 14.64
C SER A 105 4.48 4.32 15.27
N GLN A 106 4.03 5.57 15.33
CA GLN A 106 2.71 5.91 15.82
C GLN A 106 1.65 5.58 14.77
N LEU A 107 0.54 4.99 15.21
CA LEU A 107 -0.60 4.70 14.33
C LEU A 107 -1.44 5.95 14.08
N ASN A 108 -1.90 6.15 12.83
CA ASN A 108 -2.76 7.26 12.45
C ASN A 108 -4.02 6.79 11.69
N ASN A 109 -5.16 7.39 12.04
CA ASN A 109 -6.47 7.15 11.44
C ASN A 109 -6.89 8.22 10.41
N ALA A 110 -6.13 9.29 10.25
CA ALA A 110 -6.39 10.35 9.30
C ALA A 110 -6.29 9.83 7.86
N THR A 111 -7.15 10.34 6.99
CA THR A 111 -7.21 9.98 5.56
C THR A 111 -6.61 11.05 4.64
N ASN A 112 -6.06 12.10 5.24
CA ASN A 112 -5.50 13.29 4.59
C ASN A 112 -4.17 13.75 5.23
N SER A 113 -3.49 12.86 5.96
CA SER A 113 -2.19 13.14 6.56
C SER A 113 -1.07 13.04 5.52
N ASP A 114 -0.11 13.95 5.58
CA ASP A 114 1.13 13.98 4.79
C ASP A 114 2.36 13.52 5.60
N ARG A 115 2.19 13.21 6.89
CA ARG A 115 3.24 12.66 7.75
C ARG A 115 3.75 11.32 7.22
N GLU A 116 5.08 11.20 7.16
CA GLU A 116 5.79 9.99 6.71
C GLU A 116 6.30 9.12 7.87
N ASP A 117 6.16 9.58 9.12
CA ASP A 117 6.65 8.91 10.34
C ASP A 117 5.55 8.11 11.08
N GLN A 118 4.36 8.02 10.50
CA GLN A 118 3.20 7.35 11.07
C GLN A 118 2.66 6.24 10.18
N ALA A 119 2.20 5.15 10.78
CA ALA A 119 1.60 4.03 10.05
C ALA A 119 0.07 4.18 9.96
N ALA A 120 -0.48 3.99 8.77
CA ALA A 120 -1.92 3.98 8.55
C ALA A 120 -2.57 2.74 9.19
N THR A 121 -3.72 2.93 9.84
CA THR A 121 -4.49 1.80 10.37
C THR A 121 -5.41 1.18 9.31
N PRO A 122 -5.91 -0.06 9.53
CA PRO A 122 -6.96 -0.63 8.69
C PRO A 122 -8.22 0.24 8.59
N LYS A 123 -8.52 1.03 9.63
CA LYS A 123 -9.65 1.97 9.61
C LYS A 123 -9.43 3.09 8.60
N ALA A 124 -8.25 3.73 8.61
CA ALA A 124 -7.93 4.77 7.63
C ALA A 124 -8.03 4.24 6.19
N VAL A 125 -7.45 3.06 5.94
CA VAL A 125 -7.51 2.39 4.62
C VAL A 125 -8.96 2.08 4.21
N ASN A 126 -9.76 1.58 5.14
CA ASN A 126 -11.17 1.27 4.88
C ASN A 126 -12.01 2.53 4.60
N ASP A 127 -11.75 3.61 5.31
CA ASP A 127 -12.45 4.89 5.11
C ASP A 127 -12.07 5.50 3.74
N VAL A 128 -10.79 5.42 3.32
CA VAL A 128 -10.34 5.78 1.95
C VAL A 128 -11.04 4.92 0.89
N ARG A 129 -11.13 3.60 1.10
CA ARG A 129 -11.87 2.69 0.20
C ARG A 129 -13.33 3.11 0.05
N LYS A 130 -14.03 3.38 1.15
CA LYS A 130 -15.43 3.86 1.13
C LYS A 130 -15.57 5.19 0.39
N MET A 131 -14.64 6.12 0.59
CA MET A 131 -14.63 7.39 -0.14
C MET A 131 -14.42 7.19 -1.65
N ALA A 132 -13.54 6.26 -2.04
CA ALA A 132 -13.34 5.91 -3.44
C ALA A 132 -14.59 5.25 -4.06
N GLU A 133 -15.22 4.32 -3.34
CA GLU A 133 -16.49 3.70 -3.75
C GLU A 133 -17.61 4.74 -3.91
N GLY A 134 -17.72 5.67 -2.96
CA GLY A 134 -18.65 6.80 -3.04
C GLY A 134 -18.43 7.64 -4.30
N LYS A 135 -17.18 8.03 -4.59
CA LYS A 135 -16.84 8.79 -5.80
C LYS A 135 -17.17 8.02 -7.08
N LEU A 136 -16.87 6.72 -7.14
CA LEU A 136 -17.18 5.89 -8.31
C LEU A 136 -18.70 5.77 -8.53
N SER A 137 -19.46 5.56 -7.46
CA SER A 137 -20.93 5.49 -7.53
C SER A 137 -21.60 6.83 -7.88
N SER A 138 -20.90 7.95 -7.67
CA SER A 138 -21.38 9.29 -8.00
C SER A 138 -21.14 9.69 -9.46
N VAL A 139 -20.45 8.87 -10.25
CA VAL A 139 -20.28 9.13 -11.68
C VAL A 139 -21.60 8.83 -12.37
N ALA A 140 -22.28 9.89 -12.80
CA ALA A 140 -23.53 9.78 -13.55
C ALA A 140 -23.29 9.29 -14.98
N ASP A 141 -24.38 8.91 -15.65
CA ASP A 141 -24.38 8.64 -17.07
C ASP A 141 -23.98 9.88 -17.87
N ALA A 142 -23.24 9.69 -18.97
CA ALA A 142 -22.85 10.80 -19.83
C ALA A 142 -24.07 11.33 -20.59
N THR A 143 -24.07 12.64 -20.82
CA THR A 143 -25.03 13.32 -21.69
C THR A 143 -24.26 14.25 -22.63
N LEU A 144 -24.98 14.94 -23.52
CA LEU A 144 -24.37 15.93 -24.42
C LEU A 144 -23.78 17.14 -23.69
N SER A 145 -24.17 17.40 -22.42
CA SER A 145 -23.71 18.53 -21.62
C SER A 145 -22.96 18.12 -20.34
N GLN A 146 -23.09 16.86 -19.91
CA GLN A 146 -22.47 16.32 -18.71
C GLN A 146 -21.54 15.15 -19.05
N LYS A 147 -20.30 15.21 -18.60
CA LYS A 147 -19.38 14.07 -18.68
C LYS A 147 -19.85 12.95 -17.75
N GLY A 148 -19.72 11.70 -18.20
CA GLY A 148 -20.14 10.53 -17.43
C GLY A 148 -19.73 9.21 -18.08
N ILE A 149 -20.32 8.11 -17.64
CA ILE A 149 -20.15 6.77 -18.23
C ILE A 149 -21.23 6.52 -19.29
N VAL A 150 -20.91 5.72 -20.32
CA VAL A 150 -21.86 5.29 -21.36
C VAL A 150 -21.82 3.78 -21.53
N GLN A 151 -22.97 3.18 -21.84
CA GLN A 151 -23.03 1.80 -22.28
C GLN A 151 -22.91 1.75 -23.82
N LEU A 152 -22.19 0.75 -24.33
CA LEU A 152 -21.95 0.61 -25.77
C LEU A 152 -23.06 -0.23 -26.43
N SER A 153 -23.47 0.17 -27.64
CA SER A 153 -24.39 -0.59 -28.49
C SER A 153 -23.81 -0.83 -29.88
N SER A 154 -24.06 -2.03 -30.41
CA SER A 154 -23.69 -2.41 -31.78
C SER A 154 -24.89 -2.50 -32.74
N ALA A 155 -26.07 -2.05 -32.31
CA ALA A 155 -27.24 -1.95 -33.18
C ALA A 155 -27.07 -0.79 -34.18
N THR A 156 -27.51 -0.99 -35.43
CA THR A 156 -27.42 0.00 -36.51
C THR A 156 -28.69 0.84 -36.67
N ASP A 157 -29.74 0.49 -35.93
CA ASP A 157 -31.10 1.04 -36.00
C ASP A 157 -31.63 1.47 -34.62
N SER A 158 -30.75 1.56 -33.62
CA SER A 158 -31.12 1.97 -32.27
C SER A 158 -31.53 3.44 -32.21
N ALA A 159 -32.70 3.71 -31.62
CA ALA A 159 -33.15 5.07 -31.29
C ALA A 159 -32.67 5.56 -29.91
N ASN A 160 -31.89 4.74 -29.17
CA ASN A 160 -31.41 5.11 -27.84
C ASN A 160 -30.29 6.16 -27.90
N GLU A 161 -30.51 7.31 -27.27
CA GLU A 161 -29.57 8.44 -27.21
C GLU A 161 -28.57 8.36 -26.05
N THR A 162 -28.72 7.41 -25.12
CA THR A 162 -27.82 7.22 -23.97
C THR A 162 -26.73 6.18 -24.22
N LEU A 163 -26.79 5.45 -25.33
CA LEU A 163 -25.81 4.43 -25.71
C LEU A 163 -24.85 4.96 -26.77
N ALA A 164 -23.55 4.70 -26.59
CA ALA A 164 -22.56 5.05 -27.60
C ALA A 164 -22.42 3.95 -28.66
N ALA A 165 -22.33 4.35 -29.93
CA ALA A 165 -22.17 3.41 -31.04
C ALA A 165 -20.75 2.79 -31.05
N THR A 166 -20.67 1.48 -31.26
CA THR A 166 -19.38 0.80 -31.49
C THR A 166 -18.91 0.96 -32.94
N PRO A 167 -17.59 0.75 -33.23
CA PRO A 167 -17.10 0.69 -34.61
C PRO A 167 -17.84 -0.33 -35.49
N LYS A 168 -18.38 -1.40 -34.88
CA LYS A 168 -19.19 -2.41 -35.58
C LYS A 168 -20.51 -1.83 -36.11
N ALA A 169 -21.23 -1.06 -35.29
CA ALA A 169 -22.46 -0.37 -35.73
C ALA A 169 -22.16 0.65 -36.83
N VAL A 170 -21.13 1.49 -36.62
CA VAL A 170 -20.73 2.50 -37.61
C VAL A 170 -20.35 1.86 -38.95
N LYS A 171 -19.58 0.77 -38.92
CA LYS A 171 -19.24 0.01 -40.13
C LYS A 171 -20.48 -0.58 -40.81
N GLY A 172 -21.39 -1.19 -40.06
CA GLY A 172 -22.61 -1.76 -40.61
C GLY A 172 -23.48 -0.71 -41.33
N ALA A 173 -23.66 0.46 -40.72
CA ALA A 173 -24.38 1.57 -41.34
C ALA A 173 -23.66 2.11 -42.59
N TYR A 174 -22.33 2.23 -42.55
CA TYR A 174 -21.53 2.65 -43.69
C TYR A 174 -21.62 1.67 -44.87
N ASP A 175 -21.47 0.37 -44.60
CA ASP A 175 -21.57 -0.68 -45.62
C ASP A 175 -22.96 -0.65 -46.29
N PHE A 176 -24.04 -0.51 -45.50
CA PHE A 176 -25.40 -0.38 -46.01
C PHE A 176 -25.57 0.86 -46.91
N ALA A 177 -25.08 2.02 -46.47
CA ALA A 177 -25.14 3.26 -47.24
C ALA A 177 -24.33 3.16 -48.55
N ASN A 178 -23.18 2.50 -48.52
CA ASN A 178 -22.35 2.30 -49.70
C ASN A 178 -23.05 1.39 -50.74
N THR A 179 -23.73 0.32 -50.29
CA THR A 179 -24.54 -0.53 -51.18
C THR A 179 -25.64 0.28 -51.86
N ALA A 180 -26.41 1.07 -51.11
CA ALA A 180 -27.47 1.91 -51.68
C ALA A 180 -26.95 2.93 -52.69
N ASN A 181 -25.76 3.52 -52.45
CA ASN A 181 -25.12 4.44 -53.39
C ASN A 181 -24.69 3.76 -54.71
N VAL A 182 -24.21 2.52 -54.63
CA VAL A 182 -23.87 1.72 -55.84
C VAL A 182 -25.13 1.40 -56.63
N GLU A 183 -26.20 0.97 -55.98
CA GLU A 183 -27.49 0.69 -56.63
C GLU A 183 -28.07 1.92 -57.34
N ALA A 184 -28.02 3.09 -56.68
CA ALA A 184 -28.47 4.35 -57.28
C ALA A 184 -27.65 4.74 -58.53
N LYS A 185 -26.32 4.56 -58.50
CA LYS A 185 -25.46 4.80 -59.67
C LYS A 185 -25.80 3.86 -60.82
N ASN A 186 -25.99 2.57 -60.53
CA ASN A 186 -26.35 1.60 -61.55
C ASN A 186 -27.70 1.94 -62.21
N ALA A 187 -28.69 2.35 -61.41
CA ALA A 187 -29.99 2.79 -61.93
C ALA A 187 -29.87 4.06 -62.79
N HIS A 188 -29.02 5.02 -62.40
CA HIS A 188 -28.75 6.22 -63.18
C HIS A 188 -28.08 5.89 -64.52
N ASP A 189 -27.05 5.03 -64.49
CA ASP A 189 -26.36 4.59 -65.70
C ASP A 189 -27.31 3.85 -66.65
N GLU A 190 -28.20 3.01 -66.12
CA GLU A 190 -29.20 2.31 -66.92
C GLU A 190 -30.23 3.26 -67.54
N ALA A 191 -30.66 4.29 -66.80
CA ALA A 191 -31.52 5.33 -67.33
C ALA A 191 -30.84 6.13 -68.47
N ASN A 192 -29.55 6.42 -68.33
CA ASN A 192 -28.77 7.07 -69.38
C ASN A 192 -28.66 6.17 -70.62
N ARG A 193 -28.36 4.88 -70.45
CA ARG A 193 -28.35 3.91 -71.57
C ARG A 193 -29.69 3.82 -72.29
N ALA A 194 -30.80 3.80 -71.54
CA ALA A 194 -32.14 3.79 -72.11
C ALA A 194 -32.41 5.08 -72.91
N THR A 195 -31.98 6.23 -72.39
CA THR A 195 -32.10 7.54 -73.05
C THR A 195 -31.29 7.59 -74.33
N ASP A 196 -30.04 7.12 -74.31
CA ASP A 196 -29.17 7.06 -75.49
C ASP A 196 -29.73 6.12 -76.56
N ASN A 197 -30.28 4.97 -76.15
CA ASN A 197 -30.95 4.04 -77.07
C ASN A 197 -32.18 4.69 -77.71
N ALA A 198 -33.03 5.36 -76.93
CA ALA A 198 -34.20 6.08 -77.45
C ALA A 198 -33.80 7.18 -78.42
N ASN A 199 -32.79 8.00 -78.08
CA ASN A 199 -32.24 9.03 -78.96
C ASN A 199 -31.69 8.43 -80.26
N SER A 200 -31.00 7.29 -80.18
CA SER A 200 -30.48 6.58 -81.35
C SER A 200 -31.62 6.10 -82.27
N ARG A 201 -32.70 5.54 -81.72
CA ARG A 201 -33.86 5.09 -82.51
C ARG A 201 -34.68 6.22 -83.13
N LEU A 202 -34.65 7.42 -82.54
CA LEU A 202 -35.34 8.61 -83.04
C LEU A 202 -34.50 9.42 -84.05
N ALA A 203 -33.26 8.99 -84.32
CA ALA A 203 -32.34 9.70 -85.21
C ALA A 203 -32.86 9.68 -86.66
N LYS A 204 -33.49 10.80 -87.09
CA LYS A 204 -34.14 10.93 -88.41
C LYS A 204 -33.20 10.68 -89.60
N ASN A 205 -31.90 10.92 -89.43
CA ASN A 205 -30.89 10.64 -90.45
C ASN A 205 -30.68 9.13 -90.71
N GLN A 206 -31.16 8.25 -89.83
CA GLN A 206 -31.15 6.80 -90.02
C GLN A 206 -32.47 6.24 -90.58
N ASN A 207 -33.51 7.06 -90.69
CA ASN A 207 -34.83 6.59 -91.15
C ASN A 207 -34.81 6.18 -92.63
N GLY A 208 -35.10 4.89 -92.87
CA GLY A 208 -35.11 4.29 -94.20
C GLY A 208 -33.72 4.14 -94.81
N ALA A 209 -32.68 4.01 -93.98
CA ALA A 209 -31.33 3.61 -94.41
C ALA A 209 -31.27 2.14 -94.83
N ASP A 210 -32.22 1.34 -94.36
CA ASP A 210 -32.42 -0.08 -94.63
C ASP A 210 -33.37 -0.34 -95.82
N ILE A 211 -33.95 0.70 -96.43
CA ILE A 211 -34.84 0.56 -97.59
C ILE A 211 -34.00 0.54 -98.88
N PRO A 212 -33.91 -0.60 -99.58
CA PRO A 212 -33.25 -0.68 -100.88
C PRO A 212 -34.04 0.12 -101.92
N ASN A 213 -33.35 0.77 -102.86
CA ASN A 213 -33.96 1.53 -103.97
C ASN A 213 -34.95 2.62 -103.52
N LYS A 214 -34.60 3.38 -102.46
CA LYS A 214 -35.40 4.48 -101.89
C LYS A 214 -35.98 5.46 -102.94
N SER A 215 -35.27 5.64 -104.06
CA SER A 215 -35.66 6.46 -105.20
C SER A 215 -36.95 6.02 -105.91
N GLU A 216 -37.34 4.74 -105.84
CA GLU A 216 -38.54 4.20 -106.52
C GLU A 216 -39.85 4.49 -105.76
N PHE A 217 -39.78 4.86 -104.48
CA PHE A 217 -40.94 5.12 -103.62
C PHE A 217 -41.34 6.61 -103.55
N ILE A 218 -40.59 7.48 -104.23
CA ILE A 218 -40.87 8.92 -104.31
C ILE A 218 -41.49 9.19 -105.69
N LYS A 219 -42.81 9.37 -105.73
CA LYS A 219 -43.55 9.82 -106.92
C LYS A 219 -43.57 11.34 -107.02
#